data_AF-A0A9E3IVY4-F1
#
_entry.id   AF-A0A9E3IVY4-F1
#
_cell.length_a   1.000
_cell.length_b   1.000
_cell.length_c   1.000
_cell.angle_alpha   90.00
_cell.angle_beta   90.00
_cell.angle_gamma   90.00
#
_symmetry.space_group_name_H-M   'P 1'
#
loop_
_entity.id
_entity.type
_entity.pdbx_description
1 polymer ?
#
loop_
_entity_poly.entity_id
_entity_poly.type
_entity_poly.pdbx_seq_one_letter_code
_entity_poly.pdbx_strand_id
1 'polypeptide(L)'
;MRKMMTAGLAALMLAGAGAGAASAQTVVVHERWGHWDPTWGADPGPPPHRYWRHWRGHEANWYGHVHNCMVKFQRYDPRRDMYYEGHRWVPCRDVD
;
A
#
# COMPACT_ATOMS: atom_id res chain seq x y z
N MET A 1 -14.95 22.33 62.56
CA MET A 1 -14.92 20.85 62.55
C MET A 1 -14.45 20.39 61.17
N ARG A 2 -13.30 19.72 61.09
CA ARG A 2 -12.83 19.03 59.88
C ARG A 2 -13.70 17.79 59.63
N LYS A 3 -13.96 17.47 58.36
CA LYS A 3 -13.89 16.16 57.69
C LYS A 3 -15.01 16.05 56.63
N MET A 4 -14.63 16.00 55.35
CA MET A 4 -14.58 14.77 54.51
C MET A 4 -15.98 14.51 53.86
N MET A 5 -16.21 14.17 52.58
CA MET A 5 -15.50 13.43 51.54
C MET A 5 -16.14 13.71 50.15
N THR A 6 -15.36 13.49 49.07
CA THR A 6 -15.71 12.80 47.79
C THR A 6 -17.00 13.17 47.04
N ALA A 7 -17.10 13.11 45.72
CA ALA A 7 -16.22 12.93 44.57
C ALA A 7 -17.19 13.13 43.39
N GLY A 8 -16.78 13.89 42.37
CA GLY A 8 -17.64 14.13 41.22
C GLY A 8 -16.79 14.46 40.00
N LEU A 9 -15.94 13.50 39.60
CA LEU A 9 -15.24 13.58 38.32
C LEU A 9 -16.22 13.20 37.22
N ALA A 10 -16.91 14.21 36.68
CA ALA A 10 -17.73 14.09 35.49
C ALA A 10 -16.87 14.31 34.24
N ALA A 11 -16.89 13.30 33.37
CA ALA A 11 -16.26 13.26 32.07
C ALA A 11 -16.85 14.30 31.11
N LEU A 12 -15.99 14.94 30.32
CA LEU A 12 -16.14 15.17 28.87
C LEU A 12 -15.10 16.22 28.47
N MET A 13 -14.08 15.83 27.72
CA MET A 13 -13.64 16.63 26.58
C MET A 13 -13.25 15.64 25.49
N LEU A 14 -14.06 15.65 24.45
CA LEU A 14 -13.91 14.88 23.23
C LEU A 14 -12.49 15.06 22.70
N ALA A 15 -11.74 13.97 22.64
CA ALA A 15 -10.59 13.88 21.76
C ALA A 15 -11.10 14.16 20.35
N GLY A 16 -10.61 15.25 19.74
CA GLY A 16 -10.79 15.52 18.33
C GLY A 16 -10.20 14.36 17.53
N ALA A 17 -11.05 13.39 17.20
CA ALA A 17 -10.76 12.42 16.16
C ALA A 17 -10.78 13.21 14.86
N GLY A 18 -9.58 13.62 14.42
CA GLY A 18 -9.37 14.11 13.08
C GLY A 18 -10.00 13.11 12.11
N ALA A 19 -10.92 13.63 11.29
CA ALA A 19 -11.53 12.92 10.20
C ALA A 19 -10.45 12.53 9.18
N GLY A 20 -9.74 11.44 9.46
CA GLY A 20 -9.07 10.65 8.44
C GLY A 20 -10.16 9.88 7.74
N ALA A 21 -10.64 10.39 6.61
CA ALA A 21 -11.49 9.64 5.70
C ALA A 21 -10.78 8.31 5.42
N ALA A 22 -11.25 7.23 6.06
CA ALA A 22 -10.96 5.89 5.63
C ALA A 22 -11.64 5.77 4.26
N SER A 23 -10.91 6.11 3.21
CA SER A 23 -11.27 5.68 1.88
C SER A 23 -11.33 4.16 1.97
N ALA A 24 -12.54 3.63 1.97
CA ALA A 24 -12.78 2.23 1.69
C ALA A 24 -12.24 2.03 0.27
N GLN A 25 -10.94 1.73 0.19
CA GLN A 25 -10.31 1.32 -1.05
C GLN A 25 -11.07 0.06 -1.41
N THR A 26 -11.87 0.12 -2.48
CA THR A 26 -12.45 -1.06 -3.10
C THR A 26 -11.28 -1.98 -3.39
N VAL A 27 -11.08 -2.99 -2.54
CA VAL A 27 -10.08 -4.02 -2.75
C VAL A 27 -10.56 -4.79 -3.96
N VAL A 28 -10.13 -4.37 -5.14
CA VAL A 28 -10.37 -5.14 -6.35
C VAL A 28 -9.42 -6.32 -6.24
N VAL A 29 -9.94 -7.44 -5.74
CA VAL A 29 -9.14 -8.66 -5.63
C VAL A 29 -8.86 -9.14 -7.05
N HIS A 30 -7.69 -8.80 -7.58
CA HIS A 30 -7.26 -9.33 -8.86
C HIS A 30 -6.54 -10.66 -8.64
N GLU A 31 -7.29 -11.72 -8.33
CA GLU A 31 -6.75 -13.07 -8.06
C GLU A 31 -5.82 -13.59 -9.16
N ARG A 32 -6.03 -13.13 -10.41
CA ARG A 32 -5.17 -13.45 -11.56
C ARG A 32 -3.70 -13.06 -11.34
N TRP A 33 -3.44 -11.94 -10.67
CA TRP A 33 -2.12 -11.34 -10.59
C TRP A 33 -1.34 -11.68 -9.31
N GLY A 34 -1.86 -12.66 -8.56
CA GLY A 34 -1.36 -13.06 -7.25
C GLY A 34 -2.21 -12.47 -6.12
N HIS A 35 -1.66 -12.48 -4.90
CA HIS A 35 -2.28 -11.86 -3.75
C HIS A 35 -1.52 -10.59 -3.35
N TRP A 36 -2.19 -9.45 -3.38
CA TRP A 36 -1.66 -8.20 -2.83
C TRP A 36 -1.91 -8.16 -1.32
N ASP A 37 -0.85 -8.07 -0.52
CA ASP A 37 -0.96 -7.89 0.92
C ASP A 37 -1.31 -6.41 1.23
N PRO A 38 -2.45 -6.12 1.88
CA PRO A 38 -2.83 -4.74 2.22
C PRO A 38 -1.81 -4.01 3.10
N THR A 39 -0.92 -4.73 3.80
CA THR A 39 0.16 -4.13 4.60
C THR A 39 1.25 -3.49 3.74
N TRP A 40 1.35 -3.84 2.45
CA TRP A 40 2.29 -3.24 1.49
C TRP A 40 1.83 -1.89 0.96
N GLY A 41 0.56 -1.52 1.21
CA GLY A 41 -0.03 -0.25 0.80
C GLY A 41 -1.18 -0.43 -0.19
N ALA A 42 -1.45 0.62 -0.97
CA ALA A 42 -2.52 0.61 -1.97
C ALA A 42 -2.19 -0.37 -3.12
N ASP A 43 -3.19 -1.14 -3.53
CA ASP A 43 -3.07 -2.08 -4.65
C ASP A 43 -2.63 -1.35 -5.93
N PRO A 44 -1.52 -1.76 -6.57
CA PRO A 44 -1.01 -1.14 -7.79
C PRO A 44 -1.92 -1.38 -9.01
N GLY A 45 -2.85 -2.34 -8.94
CA GLY A 45 -3.66 -2.82 -10.04
C GLY A 45 -2.93 -3.83 -10.93
N PRO A 46 -3.47 -4.18 -12.10
CA PRO A 46 -2.87 -5.12 -13.04
C PRO A 46 -1.56 -4.58 -13.66
N PRO A 47 -0.69 -5.44 -14.21
CA PRO A 47 0.53 -5.02 -14.86
C PRO A 47 0.28 -4.08 -16.04
N PRO A 48 1.24 -3.18 -16.34
CA PRO A 48 1.11 -2.25 -17.46
C PRO A 48 0.98 -3.02 -18.78
N HIS A 49 0.12 -2.53 -19.69
CA HIS A 49 -0.17 -3.20 -20.97
C HIS A 49 1.09 -3.53 -21.78
N ARG A 50 2.11 -2.67 -21.73
CA ARG A 50 3.41 -2.87 -22.40
C ARG A 50 4.11 -4.17 -21.96
N TYR A 51 3.89 -4.63 -20.73
CA TYR A 51 4.52 -5.81 -20.14
C TYR A 51 3.58 -7.02 -20.07
N TRP A 52 2.35 -6.95 -20.60
CA TRP A 52 1.42 -8.08 -20.56
C TRP A 52 1.96 -9.37 -21.19
N ARG A 53 2.79 -9.27 -22.24
CA ARG A 53 3.43 -10.46 -22.83
C ARG A 53 4.46 -11.08 -21.91
N HIS A 54 5.18 -10.28 -21.13
CA HIS A 54 6.16 -10.76 -20.16
C HIS A 54 5.46 -11.48 -18.99
N TRP A 55 4.34 -10.92 -18.53
CA TRP A 55 3.55 -11.49 -17.44
C TRP A 55 2.64 -12.65 -17.84
N ARG A 56 2.51 -12.97 -19.14
CA ARG A 56 1.72 -14.11 -19.60
C ARG A 56 2.39 -15.41 -19.18
N GLY A 57 1.69 -16.25 -18.41
CA GLY A 57 2.22 -17.48 -17.81
C GLY A 57 2.89 -17.26 -16.46
N HIS A 58 3.03 -16.02 -16.02
CA HIS A 58 3.62 -15.62 -14.73
C HIS A 58 2.69 -14.66 -13.98
N GLU A 59 1.40 -14.64 -14.31
CA GLU A 59 0.48 -13.62 -13.80
C GLU A 59 0.46 -13.59 -12.27
N ALA A 60 0.45 -14.76 -11.63
CA ALA A 60 0.42 -14.92 -10.17
C ALA A 60 1.61 -14.27 -9.42
N ASN A 61 2.68 -13.89 -10.13
CA ASN A 61 3.90 -13.33 -9.55
C ASN A 61 3.93 -11.79 -9.59
N TRP A 62 2.98 -11.14 -10.26
CA TRP A 62 2.99 -9.69 -10.48
C TRP A 62 3.04 -8.90 -9.16
N TYR A 63 2.18 -9.22 -8.21
CA TYR A 63 2.14 -8.48 -6.95
C TYR A 63 3.39 -8.67 -6.09
N GLY A 64 3.98 -9.88 -6.09
CA GLY A 64 5.26 -10.13 -5.41
C GLY A 64 6.39 -9.31 -6.04
N HIS A 65 6.46 -9.24 -7.37
CA HIS A 65 7.42 -8.41 -8.10
C HIS A 65 7.28 -6.93 -7.77
N VAL A 66 6.05 -6.38 -7.83
CA VAL A 66 5.81 -4.97 -7.50
C VAL A 66 6.30 -4.65 -6.09
N HIS A 67 5.97 -5.50 -5.11
CA HIS A 67 6.41 -5.29 -3.74
C HIS A 67 7.94 -5.30 -3.62
N ASN A 68 8.60 -6.28 -4.23
CA ASN A 68 10.06 -6.36 -4.22
C ASN A 68 10.70 -5.10 -4.83
N CYS A 69 10.20 -4.65 -5.97
CA CYS A 69 10.68 -3.42 -6.63
C CYS A 69 10.41 -2.17 -5.79
N MET A 70 9.26 -2.08 -5.11
CA MET A 70 8.94 -0.98 -4.19
C MET A 70 9.90 -0.92 -3.00
N VAL A 71 10.25 -2.07 -2.41
CA VAL A 71 11.18 -2.16 -1.29
C VAL A 71 12.61 -1.85 -1.73
N LYS A 72 13.01 -2.33 -2.92
CA LYS A 72 14.37 -2.19 -3.44
C LYS A 72 14.68 -0.80 -4.00
N PHE A 73 13.70 -0.15 -4.62
CA PHE A 73 13.91 1.12 -5.34
C PHE A 73 12.97 2.23 -4.85
N GLN A 74 13.55 3.25 -4.18
CA GLN A 74 12.79 4.35 -3.57
C GLN A 74 11.86 5.13 -4.52
N ARG A 75 12.15 5.12 -5.83
CA ARG A 75 11.38 5.85 -6.86
C ARG A 75 10.79 4.89 -7.90
N TYR A 76 10.25 3.76 -7.45
CA TYR A 76 9.53 2.82 -8.28
C TYR A 76 8.11 3.31 -8.61
N ASP A 77 7.70 3.16 -9.88
CA ASP A 77 6.37 3.42 -10.39
C ASP A 77 5.75 2.09 -10.91
N PRO A 78 4.79 1.49 -10.18
CA PRO A 78 4.17 0.23 -10.58
C PRO A 78 3.33 0.34 -11.86
N ARG A 79 2.87 1.54 -12.22
CA ARG A 79 2.11 1.77 -13.47
C ARG A 79 3.00 1.72 -14.70
N ARG A 80 4.31 1.85 -14.52
CA ARG A 80 5.32 1.75 -15.58
C ARG A 80 6.16 0.50 -15.46
N ASP A 81 6.15 -0.13 -14.28
CA ASP A 81 7.10 -1.16 -13.91
C ASP A 81 8.57 -0.70 -14.06
N MET A 82 8.84 0.53 -13.58
CA MET A 82 10.13 1.18 -13.71
C MET A 82 10.49 1.93 -12.43
N TYR A 83 11.78 2.03 -12.13
CA TYR A 83 12.29 2.91 -11.09
C TYR A 83 13.14 4.04 -11.69
N TYR A 84 13.22 5.15 -10.97
CA TYR A 84 14.03 6.29 -11.37
C TYR A 84 15.41 6.25 -10.73
N GLU A 85 16.45 6.14 -11.56
CA GLU A 85 17.85 6.09 -11.14
C GLU A 85 18.68 7.00 -12.05
N GLY A 86 19.58 7.82 -11.48
CA GLY A 86 20.57 8.56 -12.28
C GLY A 86 19.98 9.44 -13.40
N HIS A 87 18.80 10.03 -13.17
CA HIS A 87 18.04 10.83 -14.14
C HIS A 87 17.40 10.06 -15.31
N ARG A 88 17.25 8.74 -15.18
CA ARG A 88 16.56 7.91 -16.18
C ARG A 88 15.57 6.95 -15.54
N TRP A 89 14.60 6.52 -16.33
CA TRP A 89 13.71 5.43 -15.98
C TRP A 89 14.34 4.10 -16.38
N VAL A 90 14.45 3.18 -15.43
CA VAL A 90 15.01 1.84 -15.61
C VAL A 90 13.92 0.81 -15.34
N PRO A 91 13.68 -0.17 -16.23
CA PRO A 91 12.75 -1.25 -15.96
C PRO A 91 13.16 -2.02 -14.69
N CYS A 92 12.19 -2.34 -13.83
CA CYS A 92 12.46 -3.29 -12.77
C CYS A 92 12.50 -4.70 -13.38
N ARG A 93 13.59 -5.41 -13.16
CA ARG A 93 13.78 -6.80 -13.60
C ARG A 93 14.26 -7.59 -12.39
N ASP A 94 13.44 -7.67 -11.34
CA ASP A 94 13.72 -8.62 -10.27
C ASP A 94 13.58 -10.03 -10.87
N VAL A 95 14.68 -10.48 -11.49
CA VAL A 95 14.92 -11.82 -11.99
C VAL A 95 15.93 -12.41 -11.02
N ASP A 96 15.43 -13.18 -10.07
CA ASP A 96 16.17 -14.27 -9.43
C ASP A 96 15.22 -15.48 -9.37
#